data_AF-A0A2J0MKE5-F1
#
_entry.id   AF-A0A2J0MKE5-F1
#
_cell.length_a   1.000
_cell.length_b   1.000
_cell.length_c   1.000
_cell.angle_alpha   90.00
_cell.angle_beta   90.00
_cell.angle_gamma   90.00
#
_symmetry.space_group_name_H-M   'P 1'
#
loop_
_entity.id
_entity.type
_entity.pdbx_description
1 polymer ?
#
loop_
_entity_poly.entity_id
_entity_poly.type
_entity_poly.pdbx_seq_one_letter_code
_entity_poly.pdbx_strand_id
1 'polypeptide(L)'
;MVKTTQTQNDPEENKKRLQEIAEMRFGALSDDEILHFLAERKRLFERKQEYEKKQKEEAIRLEQEKEEAENLKKVEEKKAIIVQKIDELNKSISPDKRDDDLLNLIAQRKILEQELEALEKKIVPKEEKSASVIHPPLQTARETSLEQDAPEKELPTVISEEKKRVVLDEKTAEATLNTERKIKVSVGDDRGMEKINDDGIEENSEFQTYLNQLRGNVGSLGEFLQGMPTSARKNKAFMLKVAEIDPAYAMHYADNETLKHDEDFNLRIASLDNPRNSGNPLVEMLPGARTSKVLLVAVKRDYRNIRFIQPAMADYDEILTRAKESVLEKVKNLKEAVDIMAIVPKVLQQDKQFMLQVNEMIEPKKER
;
A
#
# COMPACT_ATOMS: atom_id res chain seq x y z
N MET A 1 -3.89 -38.52 37.43
CA MET A 1 -2.89 -38.33 36.36
C MET A 1 -3.62 -38.32 35.02
N VAL A 2 -4.01 -37.15 34.52
CA VAL A 2 -4.46 -37.00 33.12
C VAL A 2 -3.20 -36.87 32.26
N LYS A 3 -3.11 -37.60 31.15
CA LYS A 3 -1.99 -37.44 30.20
C LYS A 3 -2.28 -36.22 29.33
N THR A 4 -1.45 -35.19 29.42
CA THR A 4 -1.51 -34.02 28.53
C THR A 4 -1.00 -34.40 27.15
N THR A 5 -1.85 -35.02 26.32
CA THR A 5 -1.53 -35.34 24.93
C THR A 5 -1.42 -34.05 24.12
N GLN A 6 -0.20 -33.70 23.73
CA GLN A 6 0.08 -32.75 22.66
C GLN A 6 -0.23 -33.38 21.29
N THR A 7 -1.50 -33.72 21.05
CA THR A 7 -2.05 -34.02 19.72
C THR A 7 -2.35 -32.68 19.07
N GLN A 8 -1.46 -32.21 18.19
CA GLN A 8 -1.53 -32.40 16.73
C GLN A 8 -2.36 -31.29 16.04
N ASN A 9 -2.03 -31.00 14.79
CA ASN A 9 -2.47 -29.79 14.08
C ASN A 9 -3.66 -30.03 13.16
N ASP A 10 -4.35 -31.16 13.30
CA ASP A 10 -5.41 -31.62 12.39
C ASP A 10 -6.76 -30.92 12.68
N PRO A 11 -7.42 -30.29 11.69
CA PRO A 11 -8.67 -29.56 11.89
C PRO A 11 -9.84 -30.45 12.40
N GLU A 12 -9.89 -31.73 12.02
CA GLU A 12 -10.91 -32.68 12.49
C GLU A 12 -10.63 -33.16 13.91
N GLU A 13 -9.35 -33.26 14.33
CA GLU A 13 -9.02 -33.49 15.74
C GLU A 13 -9.40 -32.29 16.62
N ASN A 14 -9.06 -31.07 16.21
CA ASN A 14 -9.47 -29.83 16.92
C ASN A 14 -11.01 -29.75 17.06
N LYS A 15 -11.75 -30.17 16.02
CA LYS A 15 -13.22 -30.21 15.99
C LYS A 15 -13.82 -31.30 16.91
N LYS A 16 -13.27 -32.52 16.91
CA LYS A 16 -13.65 -33.58 17.87
C LYS A 16 -13.40 -33.11 19.31
N ARG A 17 -12.24 -32.52 19.57
CA ARG A 17 -11.85 -32.04 20.91
C ARG A 17 -12.74 -30.89 21.40
N LEU A 18 -13.16 -29.99 20.51
CA LEU A 18 -14.17 -28.97 20.82
C LEU A 18 -15.53 -29.57 21.20
N GLN A 19 -15.92 -30.70 20.60
CA GLN A 19 -17.14 -31.42 20.97
C GLN A 19 -16.99 -32.13 22.32
N GLU A 20 -15.88 -32.83 22.56
CA GLU A 20 -15.58 -33.44 23.88
C GLU A 20 -15.74 -32.43 25.02
N ILE A 21 -15.10 -31.25 24.90
CA ILE A 21 -15.16 -30.20 25.94
C ILE A 21 -16.57 -29.59 26.06
N ALA A 22 -17.40 -29.65 25.02
CA ALA A 22 -18.80 -29.21 25.08
C ALA A 22 -19.72 -30.24 25.75
N GLU A 23 -19.35 -31.52 25.76
CA GLU A 23 -20.11 -32.62 26.40
C GLU A 23 -19.68 -32.90 27.86
N MET A 24 -18.54 -32.34 28.30
CA MET A 24 -18.06 -32.43 29.69
C MET A 24 -19.02 -31.80 30.71
N ARG A 25 -19.20 -32.49 31.84
CA ARG A 25 -19.99 -32.00 32.98
C ARG A 25 -19.07 -31.48 34.08
N PHE A 26 -18.96 -30.16 34.19
CA PHE A 26 -18.01 -29.49 35.10
C PHE A 26 -18.24 -29.76 36.61
N GLY A 27 -19.45 -30.18 37.03
CA GLY A 27 -19.81 -30.35 38.45
C GLY A 27 -19.11 -31.49 39.22
N ALA A 28 -18.05 -32.08 38.66
CA ALA A 28 -17.17 -33.05 39.32
C ALA A 28 -15.67 -32.74 39.13
N LEU A 29 -15.34 -31.57 38.60
CA LEU A 29 -13.98 -31.06 38.37
C LEU A 29 -13.67 -29.92 39.34
N SER A 30 -12.39 -29.66 39.57
CA SER A 30 -11.94 -28.47 40.32
C SER A 30 -11.97 -27.20 39.46
N ASP A 31 -12.08 -26.03 40.08
CA ASP A 31 -12.17 -24.74 39.36
C ASP A 31 -10.97 -24.50 38.41
N ASP A 32 -9.77 -24.93 38.79
CA ASP A 32 -8.57 -24.87 37.95
C ASP A 32 -8.66 -25.76 36.70
N GLU A 33 -9.25 -26.96 36.83
CA GLU A 33 -9.51 -27.86 35.68
C GLU A 33 -10.58 -27.28 34.76
N ILE A 34 -11.64 -26.68 35.33
CA ILE A 34 -12.69 -25.98 34.58
C ILE A 34 -12.09 -24.81 33.78
N LEU A 35 -11.25 -23.99 34.41
CA LEU A 35 -10.54 -22.88 33.75
C LEU A 35 -9.60 -23.38 32.64
N HIS A 36 -8.88 -24.49 32.85
CA HIS A 36 -8.05 -25.12 31.82
C HIS A 36 -8.88 -25.52 30.59
N PHE A 37 -10.01 -26.24 30.77
CA PHE A 37 -10.87 -26.63 29.65
C PHE A 37 -11.52 -25.44 28.93
N LEU A 38 -11.85 -24.36 29.64
CA LEU A 38 -12.36 -23.13 29.01
C LEU A 38 -11.28 -22.43 28.17
N ALA A 39 -10.04 -22.37 28.65
CA ALA A 39 -8.90 -21.84 27.90
C ALA A 39 -8.56 -22.71 26.67
N GLU A 40 -8.58 -24.04 26.83
CA GLU A 40 -8.39 -25.01 25.75
C GLU A 40 -9.47 -24.82 24.67
N ARG A 41 -10.76 -24.78 25.06
CA ARG A 41 -11.90 -24.53 24.16
C ARG A 41 -11.76 -23.22 23.38
N LYS A 42 -11.35 -22.13 24.04
CA LYS A 42 -11.13 -20.84 23.36
C LYS A 42 -10.05 -20.96 22.28
N ARG A 43 -8.88 -21.49 22.63
CA ARG A 43 -7.74 -21.67 21.72
C ARG A 43 -8.07 -22.55 20.52
N LEU A 44 -8.78 -23.66 20.74
CA LEU A 44 -9.21 -24.56 19.66
C LEU A 44 -10.24 -23.89 18.73
N PHE A 45 -11.13 -23.06 19.25
CA PHE A 45 -12.11 -22.31 18.46
C PHE A 45 -11.46 -21.21 17.60
N GLU A 46 -10.51 -20.46 18.17
CA GLU A 46 -9.70 -19.47 17.44
C GLU A 46 -8.94 -20.15 16.28
N ARG A 47 -8.26 -21.28 16.57
CA ARG A 47 -7.54 -22.08 15.58
C ARG A 47 -8.45 -22.61 14.46
N LYS A 48 -9.69 -23.01 14.78
CA LYS A 48 -10.68 -23.45 13.79
C LYS A 48 -11.05 -22.29 12.85
N GLN A 49 -11.21 -21.07 13.36
CA GLN A 49 -11.46 -19.90 12.52
C GLN A 49 -10.28 -19.54 11.61
N GLU A 50 -9.03 -19.66 12.10
CA GLU A 50 -7.85 -19.46 11.25
C GLU A 50 -7.80 -20.43 10.07
N TYR A 51 -8.12 -21.71 10.31
CA TYR A 51 -8.16 -22.73 9.27
C TYR A 51 -9.27 -22.47 8.25
N GLU A 52 -10.48 -22.10 8.71
CA GLU A 52 -11.60 -21.71 7.84
C GLU A 52 -11.33 -20.44 7.02
N LYS A 53 -10.54 -19.49 7.54
CA LYS A 53 -10.08 -18.31 6.78
C LYS A 53 -9.10 -18.71 5.67
N LYS A 54 -8.06 -19.48 6.02
CA LYS A 54 -7.04 -19.94 5.05
C LYS A 54 -7.64 -20.78 3.92
N GLN A 55 -8.59 -21.66 4.21
CA GLN A 55 -9.31 -22.40 3.16
C GLN A 55 -10.10 -21.48 2.21
N LYS A 56 -10.71 -20.39 2.71
CA LYS A 56 -11.43 -19.43 1.87
C LYS A 56 -10.47 -18.58 1.04
N GLU A 57 -9.37 -18.12 1.62
CA GLU A 57 -8.32 -17.37 0.94
C GLU A 57 -7.68 -18.21 -0.20
N GLU A 58 -7.39 -19.49 0.06
CA GLU A 58 -6.86 -20.41 -0.95
C GLU A 58 -7.89 -20.76 -2.04
N ALA A 59 -9.17 -20.94 -1.68
CA ALA A 59 -10.24 -21.16 -2.65
C ALA A 59 -10.40 -19.95 -3.59
N ILE A 60 -10.37 -18.73 -3.05
CA ILE A 60 -10.43 -17.47 -3.84
C ILE A 60 -9.21 -17.36 -4.77
N ARG A 61 -7.99 -17.63 -4.26
CA ARG A 61 -6.77 -17.61 -5.09
C ARG A 61 -6.86 -18.60 -6.27
N LEU A 62 -7.37 -19.80 -6.02
CA LEU A 62 -7.49 -20.87 -7.02
C LEU A 62 -8.67 -20.64 -7.98
N GLU A 63 -9.66 -19.82 -7.61
CA GLU A 63 -10.71 -19.33 -8.51
C GLU A 63 -10.17 -18.21 -9.42
N GLN A 64 -9.40 -17.26 -8.88
CA GLN A 64 -8.70 -16.22 -9.64
C GLN A 64 -7.71 -16.80 -10.66
N GLU A 65 -6.88 -17.75 -10.25
CA GLU A 65 -5.92 -18.44 -11.14
C GLU A 65 -6.62 -19.15 -12.32
N LYS A 66 -7.83 -19.68 -12.09
CA LYS A 66 -8.67 -20.27 -13.16
C LYS A 66 -9.26 -19.20 -14.07
N GLU A 67 -9.76 -18.09 -13.53
CA GLU A 67 -10.30 -17.00 -14.34
C GLU A 67 -9.20 -16.37 -15.22
N GLU A 68 -8.00 -16.16 -14.68
CA GLU A 68 -6.82 -15.72 -15.43
C GLU A 68 -6.44 -16.72 -16.53
N ALA A 69 -6.36 -18.02 -16.22
CA ALA A 69 -6.07 -19.06 -17.21
C ALA A 69 -7.15 -19.20 -18.30
N GLU A 70 -8.43 -18.98 -17.99
CA GLU A 70 -9.51 -18.98 -18.98
C GLU A 70 -9.48 -17.70 -19.85
N ASN A 71 -9.16 -16.54 -19.24
CA ASN A 71 -9.00 -15.29 -19.97
C ASN A 71 -7.77 -15.31 -20.90
N LEU A 72 -6.65 -15.91 -20.49
CA LEU A 72 -5.48 -16.14 -21.36
C LEU A 72 -5.87 -16.97 -22.59
N LYS A 73 -6.54 -18.12 -22.41
CA LYS A 73 -7.03 -18.95 -23.52
C LYS A 73 -7.95 -18.18 -24.47
N LYS A 74 -8.92 -17.42 -23.96
CA LYS A 74 -9.81 -16.57 -24.77
C LYS A 74 -9.06 -15.49 -25.57
N VAL A 75 -7.88 -15.07 -25.11
CA VAL A 75 -7.04 -14.11 -25.83
C VAL A 75 -6.15 -14.83 -26.87
N GLU A 76 -5.63 -16.01 -26.56
CA GLU A 76 -4.91 -16.87 -27.51
C GLU A 76 -5.79 -17.32 -28.69
N GLU A 77 -7.03 -17.75 -28.42
CA GLU A 77 -8.03 -18.10 -29.44
C GLU A 77 -8.30 -16.93 -30.39
N LYS A 78 -8.50 -15.72 -29.84
CA LYS A 78 -8.67 -14.49 -30.63
C LYS A 78 -7.43 -14.17 -31.45
N LYS A 79 -6.23 -14.33 -30.87
CA LYS A 79 -4.96 -14.15 -31.58
C LYS A 79 -4.86 -15.07 -32.79
N ALA A 80 -5.18 -16.36 -32.61
CA ALA A 80 -5.17 -17.35 -33.69
C ALA A 80 -6.16 -16.98 -34.82
N ILE A 81 -7.39 -16.56 -34.48
CA ILE A 81 -8.41 -16.13 -35.44
C ILE A 81 -7.95 -14.88 -36.24
N ILE A 82 -7.28 -13.92 -35.59
CA ILE A 82 -6.79 -12.70 -36.25
C ILE A 82 -5.62 -13.03 -37.19
N VAL A 83 -4.68 -13.89 -36.77
CA VAL A 83 -3.58 -14.36 -37.63
C VAL A 83 -4.12 -15.08 -38.88
N GLN A 84 -5.11 -15.98 -38.73
CA GLN A 84 -5.75 -16.65 -39.86
C GLN A 84 -6.37 -15.67 -40.86
N LYS A 85 -7.07 -14.63 -40.38
CA LYS A 85 -7.64 -13.57 -41.25
C LYS A 85 -6.56 -12.75 -41.95
N ILE A 86 -5.44 -12.46 -41.29
CA ILE A 86 -4.31 -11.77 -41.90
C ILE A 86 -3.70 -12.63 -43.02
N ASP A 87 -3.56 -13.95 -42.81
CA ASP A 87 -3.09 -14.89 -43.84
C ASP A 87 -4.05 -15.04 -45.02
N GLU A 88 -5.36 -15.03 -44.77
CA GLU A 88 -6.39 -15.01 -45.83
C GLU A 88 -6.34 -13.71 -46.63
N LEU A 89 -6.24 -12.55 -45.97
CA LEU A 89 -6.08 -11.26 -46.64
C LEU A 89 -4.79 -11.22 -47.45
N ASN A 90 -3.68 -11.71 -46.92
CA ASN A 90 -2.39 -11.81 -47.63
C ASN A 90 -2.48 -12.66 -48.90
N LYS A 91 -3.18 -13.80 -48.86
CA LYS A 91 -3.45 -14.63 -50.06
C LYS A 91 -4.38 -13.92 -51.06
N SER A 92 -5.19 -12.98 -50.59
CA SER A 92 -6.14 -12.23 -51.42
C SER A 92 -5.55 -10.97 -52.05
N ILE A 93 -4.41 -10.46 -51.57
CA ILE A 93 -3.74 -9.27 -52.10
C ILE A 93 -2.81 -9.71 -53.24
N SER A 94 -3.30 -9.58 -54.48
CA SER A 94 -2.55 -9.88 -55.71
C SER A 94 -2.54 -8.66 -56.65
N PRO A 95 -1.44 -8.38 -57.38
CA PRO A 95 -1.35 -7.22 -58.28
C PRO A 95 -2.40 -7.15 -59.39
N ASP A 96 -3.12 -8.25 -59.65
CA ASP A 96 -4.16 -8.37 -60.68
C ASP A 96 -5.52 -7.75 -60.27
N LYS A 97 -5.64 -7.28 -59.02
CA LYS A 97 -6.84 -6.60 -58.50
C LYS A 97 -6.82 -5.11 -58.81
N ARG A 98 -7.99 -4.47 -58.77
CA ARG A 98 -8.13 -3.02 -58.93
C ARG A 98 -7.54 -2.29 -57.73
N ASP A 99 -7.03 -1.08 -57.96
CA ASP A 99 -6.41 -0.25 -56.93
C ASP A 99 -7.34 0.01 -55.73
N ASP A 100 -8.62 0.30 -55.98
CA ASP A 100 -9.62 0.48 -54.92
C ASP A 100 -9.83 -0.79 -54.07
N ASP A 101 -9.86 -1.97 -54.71
CA ASP A 101 -10.00 -3.26 -54.01
C ASP A 101 -8.74 -3.57 -53.18
N LEU A 102 -7.55 -3.24 -53.72
CA LEU A 102 -6.27 -3.39 -53.03
C LEU A 102 -6.16 -2.46 -51.82
N LEU A 103 -6.53 -1.18 -51.96
CA LEU A 103 -6.55 -0.21 -50.87
C LEU A 103 -7.49 -0.66 -49.74
N ASN A 104 -8.66 -1.19 -50.07
CA ASN A 104 -9.62 -1.74 -49.09
C ASN A 104 -9.05 -2.97 -48.35
N LEU A 105 -8.41 -3.91 -49.06
CA LEU A 105 -7.81 -5.11 -48.45
C LEU A 105 -6.60 -4.75 -47.56
N ILE A 106 -5.77 -3.80 -47.97
CA ILE A 106 -4.64 -3.29 -47.18
C ILE A 106 -5.14 -2.54 -45.93
N ALA A 107 -6.22 -1.76 -46.04
CA ALA A 107 -6.84 -1.11 -44.88
C ALA A 107 -7.41 -2.13 -43.88
N GLN A 108 -8.12 -3.17 -44.35
CA GLN A 108 -8.62 -4.25 -43.50
C GLN A 108 -7.48 -5.03 -42.81
N ARG A 109 -6.40 -5.35 -43.54
CA ARG A 109 -5.21 -5.99 -42.97
C ARG A 109 -4.60 -5.12 -41.86
N LYS A 110 -4.43 -3.82 -42.10
CA LYS A 110 -3.85 -2.89 -41.13
C LYS A 110 -4.68 -2.78 -39.84
N ILE A 111 -6.01 -2.85 -39.93
CA ILE A 111 -6.90 -2.87 -38.76
C ILE A 111 -6.68 -4.16 -37.94
N LEU A 112 -6.58 -5.31 -38.60
CA LEU A 112 -6.32 -6.59 -37.93
C LEU A 112 -4.90 -6.68 -37.33
N GLU A 113 -3.89 -6.10 -37.98
CA GLU A 113 -2.53 -5.97 -37.43
C GLU A 113 -2.52 -5.10 -36.16
N GLN A 114 -3.31 -4.01 -36.13
CA GLN A 114 -3.50 -3.18 -34.94
C GLN A 114 -4.28 -3.91 -33.83
N GLU A 115 -5.29 -4.72 -34.16
CA GLU A 115 -6.01 -5.55 -33.19
C GLU A 115 -5.09 -6.62 -32.59
N LEU A 116 -4.24 -7.24 -33.41
CA LEU A 116 -3.22 -8.21 -32.98
C LEU A 116 -2.23 -7.57 -32.00
N GLU A 117 -1.63 -6.43 -32.37
CA GLU A 117 -0.69 -5.69 -31.52
C GLU A 117 -1.33 -5.25 -30.19
N ALA A 118 -2.61 -4.87 -30.21
CA ALA A 118 -3.39 -4.49 -29.03
C ALA A 118 -3.84 -5.68 -28.15
N LEU A 119 -3.72 -6.92 -28.64
CA LEU A 119 -3.88 -8.14 -27.84
C LEU A 119 -2.54 -8.63 -27.29
N GLU A 120 -1.46 -8.57 -28.07
CA GLU A 120 -0.11 -8.93 -27.61
C GLU A 120 0.33 -8.07 -26.42
N LYS A 121 0.07 -6.75 -26.47
CA LYS A 121 0.28 -5.80 -25.36
C LYS A 121 -0.55 -6.09 -24.10
N LYS A 122 -1.47 -7.06 -24.12
CA LYS A 122 -2.26 -7.53 -22.96
C LYS A 122 -1.82 -8.90 -22.45
N ILE A 123 -1.11 -9.69 -23.25
CA ILE A 123 -0.58 -11.00 -22.85
C ILE A 123 0.77 -10.83 -22.13
N VAL A 124 1.62 -9.93 -22.62
CA VAL A 124 2.99 -9.72 -22.11
C VAL A 124 2.96 -9.20 -20.65
N PRO A 125 3.48 -9.95 -19.67
CA PRO A 125 3.70 -9.45 -18.31
C PRO A 125 4.74 -8.33 -18.31
N LYS A 126 4.74 -7.47 -17.28
CA LYS A 126 5.79 -6.45 -17.09
C LYS A 126 7.10 -7.05 -16.54
N GLU A 127 7.66 -8.03 -17.22
CA GLU A 127 8.92 -8.68 -16.87
C GLU A 127 9.85 -8.82 -18.07
N GLU A 128 10.65 -7.77 -18.38
CA GLU A 128 11.91 -7.99 -19.12
C GLU A 128 12.97 -6.89 -18.91
N LYS A 129 13.46 -6.75 -17.68
CA LYS A 129 14.86 -6.42 -17.36
C LYS A 129 15.20 -7.05 -15.99
N SER A 130 16.08 -8.04 -15.87
CA SER A 130 16.95 -8.64 -16.89
C SER A 130 17.35 -10.07 -16.48
N ALA A 131 17.12 -11.05 -17.34
CA ALA A 131 17.75 -12.37 -17.20
C ALA A 131 19.12 -12.36 -17.91
N SER A 132 20.18 -12.72 -17.18
CA SER A 132 21.43 -13.20 -17.78
C SER A 132 21.79 -14.52 -17.11
N VAL A 133 21.52 -15.62 -17.81
CA VAL A 133 21.66 -16.98 -17.26
C VAL A 133 23.07 -17.50 -17.54
N ILE A 134 23.85 -17.73 -16.49
CA ILE A 134 24.92 -18.74 -16.51
C ILE A 134 24.88 -19.51 -15.18
N HIS A 135 24.71 -20.83 -15.27
CA HIS A 135 24.88 -21.77 -14.16
C HIS A 135 26.14 -22.63 -14.39
N PRO A 136 26.66 -23.34 -13.36
CA PRO A 136 28.10 -23.63 -13.23
C PRO A 136 28.57 -24.88 -14.00
N PRO A 137 29.87 -25.20 -13.91
CA PRO A 137 30.17 -26.44 -13.17
C PRO A 137 31.30 -26.33 -12.13
N LEU A 138 31.35 -27.37 -11.28
CA LEU A 138 32.32 -27.61 -10.21
C LEU A 138 33.48 -28.48 -10.73
N GLN A 139 34.76 -28.21 -10.37
CA GLN A 139 35.80 -29.26 -10.10
C GLN A 139 37.22 -28.76 -9.69
N THR A 140 37.73 -29.35 -8.60
CA THR A 140 39.13 -29.78 -8.27
C THR A 140 40.39 -28.87 -8.38
N ALA A 141 40.86 -28.44 -7.20
CA ALA A 141 42.09 -28.93 -6.48
C ALA A 141 43.55 -28.42 -6.76
N ARG A 142 44.34 -28.47 -5.65
CA ARG A 142 45.83 -28.36 -5.44
C ARG A 142 46.43 -26.93 -5.39
N GLU A 143 47.00 -26.49 -4.24
CA GLU A 143 48.45 -26.44 -3.85
C GLU A 143 49.18 -25.19 -4.40
N THR A 144 50.07 -24.43 -3.73
CA THR A 144 50.76 -24.41 -2.39
C THR A 144 51.30 -22.96 -2.16
N SER A 145 51.13 -22.28 -1.01
CA SER A 145 52.04 -22.18 0.18
C SER A 145 53.27 -21.23 0.10
N LEU A 146 53.71 -20.73 1.28
CA LEU A 146 54.90 -19.88 1.60
C LEU A 146 54.70 -18.35 1.37
N GLU A 147 54.86 -17.44 2.36
CA GLU A 147 56.09 -16.95 3.07
C GLU A 147 57.00 -16.13 2.11
N GLN A 148 57.60 -14.96 2.44
CA GLN A 148 58.01 -14.26 3.68
C GLN A 148 58.02 -12.72 3.37
N ASP A 149 58.21 -11.69 4.25
CA ASP A 149 58.36 -11.51 5.71
C ASP A 149 58.12 -10.00 6.08
N ALA A 150 58.36 -9.58 7.34
CA ALA A 150 58.53 -8.18 7.79
C ALA A 150 59.91 -7.99 8.50
N PRO A 151 60.52 -6.78 8.60
CA PRO A 151 60.19 -5.88 9.71
C PRO A 151 60.43 -4.33 9.54
N GLU A 152 59.64 -3.55 10.30
CA GLU A 152 60.04 -2.44 11.22
C GLU A 152 61.23 -1.48 10.92
N LYS A 153 60.98 -0.14 10.89
CA LYS A 153 61.57 0.88 11.82
C LYS A 153 61.28 2.39 11.54
N GLU A 154 60.92 3.10 12.62
CA GLU A 154 61.37 4.44 13.10
C GLU A 154 61.19 5.79 12.32
N LEU A 155 60.64 6.78 13.05
CA LEU A 155 60.67 8.26 12.87
C LEU A 155 61.95 8.86 13.53
N PRO A 156 62.33 10.18 13.46
CA PRO A 156 61.55 11.45 13.28
C PRO A 156 62.17 12.42 12.19
N THR A 157 62.09 13.78 12.11
CA THR A 157 61.93 14.88 13.11
C THR A 157 61.49 16.25 12.51
N VAL A 158 61.05 17.15 13.41
CA VAL A 158 60.79 18.62 13.32
C VAL A 158 61.94 19.39 12.59
N ILE A 159 61.72 20.38 11.71
CA ILE A 159 61.20 21.78 11.91
C ILE A 159 60.18 22.21 10.80
N SER A 160 59.51 23.38 10.77
CA SER A 160 59.77 24.72 11.37
C SER A 160 58.47 25.50 11.74
N GLU A 161 58.58 26.81 12.04
CA GLU A 161 57.48 27.71 12.46
C GLU A 161 57.23 28.90 11.49
N GLU A 162 56.02 29.48 11.53
CA GLU A 162 55.88 30.92 11.88
C GLU A 162 54.50 31.25 12.52
N LYS A 163 54.30 32.47 13.07
CA LYS A 163 53.31 32.73 14.15
C LYS A 163 52.37 33.93 13.95
N LYS A 164 51.07 33.72 14.22
CA LYS A 164 50.10 34.60 14.94
C LYS A 164 48.75 33.83 15.04
N ARG A 165 48.14 33.46 16.19
CA ARG A 165 47.85 34.12 17.49
C ARG A 165 47.06 35.43 17.32
N VAL A 166 45.83 35.58 17.86
CA VAL A 166 44.90 34.67 18.59
C VAL A 166 43.44 34.93 18.09
N VAL A 167 42.29 34.45 18.60
CA VAL A 167 41.77 34.18 19.98
C VAL A 167 40.81 32.95 19.98
N LEU A 168 40.39 32.52 21.17
CA LEU A 168 39.24 31.63 21.49
C LEU A 168 37.90 32.09 20.84
N ASP A 169 36.89 31.24 20.66
CA ASP A 169 36.30 30.35 21.70
C ASP A 169 35.79 28.97 21.21
N GLU A 170 35.50 28.07 22.15
CA GLU A 170 35.15 26.66 21.88
C GLU A 170 33.64 26.40 21.70
N LYS A 171 33.24 25.76 20.58
CA LYS A 171 32.32 24.59 20.48
C LYS A 171 31.88 24.33 19.03
N THR A 172 32.36 23.24 18.45
CA THR A 172 32.04 22.87 17.06
C THR A 172 31.65 21.38 16.95
N ALA A 173 30.41 21.05 17.27
CA ALA A 173 29.92 19.66 17.19
C ALA A 173 28.39 19.51 16.93
N GLU A 174 27.68 20.55 16.47
CA GLU A 174 26.22 20.47 16.32
C GLU A 174 25.65 21.47 15.27
N ALA A 175 26.10 21.36 14.00
CA ALA A 175 25.60 22.22 12.90
C ALA A 175 25.78 21.63 11.49
N THR A 176 25.02 20.60 11.13
CA THR A 176 24.78 20.24 9.71
C THR A 176 23.35 20.64 9.36
N LEU A 177 23.20 21.81 8.74
CA LEU A 177 21.91 22.50 8.67
C LEU A 177 20.89 21.80 7.76
N ASN A 178 19.77 21.44 8.38
CA ASN A 178 18.53 21.02 7.74
C ASN A 178 18.12 22.03 6.66
N THR A 179 18.32 21.69 5.39
CA THR A 179 18.10 22.61 4.27
C THR A 179 16.63 22.56 3.85
N GLU A 180 15.78 23.35 4.51
CA GLU A 180 14.34 23.46 4.24
C GLU A 180 14.05 23.86 2.78
N ARG A 181 13.89 22.88 1.89
CA ARG A 181 13.27 23.08 0.57
C ARG A 181 11.77 23.29 0.77
N LYS A 182 11.35 24.54 1.00
CA LYS A 182 9.94 24.94 1.03
C LYS A 182 9.29 24.74 -0.33
N ILE A 183 8.70 23.57 -0.53
CA ILE A 183 7.85 23.25 -1.68
C ILE A 183 6.57 24.08 -1.57
N LYS A 184 6.17 24.72 -2.67
CA LYS A 184 4.86 25.37 -2.76
C LYS A 184 3.80 24.30 -2.96
N VAL A 185 3.00 24.02 -1.93
CA VAL A 185 1.74 23.28 -2.07
C VAL A 185 0.75 24.18 -2.83
N SER A 186 0.76 24.08 -4.15
CA SER A 186 -0.22 24.73 -5.01
C SER A 186 -1.51 23.91 -4.99
N VAL A 187 -2.48 24.34 -4.18
CA VAL A 187 -3.80 23.71 -4.09
C VAL A 187 -4.57 23.93 -5.41
N GLY A 188 -4.38 23.02 -6.36
CA GLY A 188 -5.15 22.98 -7.61
C GLY A 188 -6.56 22.45 -7.42
N ASP A 189 -7.37 22.57 -8.48
CA ASP A 189 -8.66 21.89 -8.61
C ASP A 189 -8.53 20.46 -9.15
N ASP A 190 -7.34 20.06 -9.60
CA ASP A 190 -7.06 18.67 -10.01
C ASP A 190 -7.19 17.70 -8.84
N ARG A 191 -7.88 16.58 -9.09
CA ARG A 191 -8.16 15.54 -8.09
C ARG A 191 -6.90 14.74 -7.78
N GLY A 192 -6.17 15.16 -6.74
CA GLY A 192 -5.36 14.28 -5.89
C GLY A 192 -4.48 13.28 -6.62
N MET A 193 -3.39 13.75 -7.25
CA MET A 193 -2.26 12.90 -7.61
C MET A 193 -0.92 13.48 -7.12
N GLU A 194 -0.94 14.00 -5.89
CA GLU A 194 0.29 14.22 -5.14
C GLU A 194 0.95 12.87 -4.83
N LYS A 195 2.18 12.69 -5.29
CA LYS A 195 3.06 11.57 -4.96
C LYS A 195 4.16 12.06 -4.04
N ILE A 196 4.67 11.18 -3.17
CA ILE A 196 5.81 11.49 -2.30
C ILE A 196 7.09 11.43 -3.11
N ASN A 197 7.39 12.56 -3.76
CA ASN A 197 8.68 12.84 -4.39
C ASN A 197 9.66 13.32 -3.31
N ASP A 198 10.07 12.40 -2.44
CA ASP A 198 11.12 12.63 -1.45
C ASP A 198 12.11 11.45 -1.51
N ASP A 199 13.08 11.57 -2.40
CA ASP A 199 14.16 10.59 -2.62
C ASP A 199 15.31 10.80 -1.60
N GLY A 200 14.97 11.29 -0.40
CA GLY A 200 15.87 11.57 0.73
C GLY A 200 16.32 10.33 1.51
N ILE A 201 16.36 9.16 0.86
CA ILE A 201 16.82 7.89 1.42
C ILE A 201 17.91 7.36 0.50
N GLU A 202 19.14 7.32 1.00
CA GLU A 202 20.29 6.85 0.22
C GLU A 202 20.12 5.37 -0.15
N GLU A 203 20.43 5.04 -1.41
CA GLU A 203 20.45 3.65 -1.86
C GLU A 203 21.46 2.84 -1.04
N ASN A 204 21.04 1.67 -0.54
CA ASN A 204 21.77 0.81 0.40
C ASN A 204 21.87 1.31 1.86
N SER A 205 21.14 2.34 2.25
CA SER A 205 20.99 2.73 3.67
C SER A 205 20.23 1.70 4.51
N GLU A 206 20.38 1.74 5.84
CA GLU A 206 19.56 0.95 6.78
C GLU A 206 18.06 1.20 6.57
N PHE A 207 17.66 2.45 6.30
CA PHE A 207 16.29 2.82 6.00
C PHE A 207 15.76 2.12 4.74
N GLN A 208 16.57 1.99 3.69
CA GLN A 208 16.19 1.22 2.50
C GLN A 208 16.07 -0.28 2.81
N THR A 209 16.90 -0.81 3.71
CA THR A 209 16.79 -2.20 4.19
C THR A 209 15.47 -2.42 4.94
N TYR A 210 15.10 -1.51 5.85
CA TYR A 210 13.81 -1.56 6.54
C TYR A 210 12.62 -1.42 5.57
N LEU A 211 12.68 -0.53 4.57
CA LEU A 211 11.63 -0.42 3.53
C LEU A 211 11.48 -1.70 2.70
N ASN A 212 12.59 -2.36 2.35
CA ASN A 212 12.55 -3.64 1.63
C ASN A 212 11.91 -4.75 2.49
N GLN A 213 12.24 -4.81 3.79
CA GLN A 213 11.63 -5.75 4.74
C GLN A 213 10.13 -5.48 4.95
N LEU A 214 9.72 -4.21 5.00
CA LEU A 214 8.32 -3.79 5.10
C LEU A 214 7.50 -4.18 3.86
N ARG A 215 8.04 -3.93 2.65
CA ARG A 215 7.40 -4.32 1.39
C ARG A 215 7.23 -5.84 1.27
N GLY A 216 8.13 -6.63 1.85
CA GLY A 216 8.00 -8.09 1.94
C GLY A 216 6.99 -8.59 2.97
N ASN A 217 6.66 -7.81 4.01
CA ASN A 217 5.90 -8.26 5.18
C ASN A 217 4.74 -7.31 5.56
N VAL A 218 4.00 -6.81 4.57
CA VAL A 218 2.87 -5.87 4.77
C VAL A 218 1.83 -6.40 5.77
N GLY A 219 1.64 -7.72 5.85
CA GLY A 219 0.73 -8.36 6.82
C GLY A 219 1.13 -8.24 8.30
N SER A 220 2.39 -7.92 8.61
CA SER A 220 2.90 -7.70 9.97
C SER A 220 3.50 -6.30 10.16
N LEU A 221 3.00 -5.32 9.39
CA LEU A 221 3.45 -3.93 9.38
C LEU A 221 3.54 -3.32 10.79
N GLY A 222 2.52 -3.53 11.64
CA GLY A 222 2.50 -2.98 13.00
C GLY A 222 3.61 -3.51 13.92
N GLU A 223 3.81 -4.83 13.93
CA GLU A 223 4.85 -5.47 14.75
C GLU A 223 6.25 -5.00 14.32
N PHE A 224 6.48 -4.86 13.01
CA PHE A 224 7.71 -4.32 12.47
C PHE A 224 7.92 -2.86 12.89
N LEU A 225 6.95 -1.97 12.63
CA LEU A 225 7.06 -0.54 12.95
C LEU A 225 7.22 -0.29 14.46
N GLN A 226 6.62 -1.14 15.31
CA GLN A 226 6.78 -1.12 16.76
C GLN A 226 8.23 -1.46 17.19
N GLY A 227 8.87 -2.42 16.52
CA GLY A 227 10.25 -2.83 16.79
C GLY A 227 11.32 -1.86 16.28
N MET A 228 10.97 -0.88 15.45
CA MET A 228 11.95 0.04 14.83
C MET A 228 12.61 1.00 15.83
N PRO A 229 13.89 1.37 15.59
CA PRO A 229 14.57 2.41 16.36
C PRO A 229 13.85 3.76 16.24
N THR A 230 13.99 4.60 17.26
CA THR A 230 13.40 5.95 17.30
C THR A 230 13.95 6.86 16.21
N SER A 231 15.18 6.64 15.74
CA SER A 231 15.77 7.34 14.58
C SER A 231 14.95 7.15 13.30
N ALA A 232 14.44 5.93 13.04
CA ALA A 232 13.56 5.66 11.90
C ALA A 232 12.19 6.36 12.06
N ARG A 233 11.60 6.29 13.27
CA ARG A 233 10.32 6.94 13.57
C ARG A 233 10.40 8.48 13.61
N LYS A 234 11.59 9.06 13.79
CA LYS A 234 11.89 10.50 13.64
C LYS A 234 12.30 10.90 12.21
N ASN A 235 12.58 9.94 11.31
CA ASN A 235 12.97 10.24 9.92
C ASN A 235 11.74 10.48 9.02
N LYS A 236 11.59 11.72 8.56
CA LYS A 236 10.47 12.16 7.71
C LYS A 236 10.37 11.40 6.40
N ALA A 237 11.47 11.28 5.64
CA ALA A 237 11.47 10.62 4.33
C ALA A 237 11.11 9.13 4.48
N PHE A 238 11.69 8.45 5.47
CA PHE A 238 11.35 7.07 5.78
C PHE A 238 9.88 6.89 6.16
N MET A 239 9.35 7.67 7.11
CA MET A 239 7.94 7.56 7.52
C MET A 239 6.96 7.95 6.41
N LEU A 240 7.35 8.82 5.48
CA LEU A 240 6.57 9.08 4.25
C LEU A 240 6.60 7.86 3.30
N LYS A 241 7.73 7.14 3.15
CA LYS A 241 7.77 5.87 2.40
C LYS A 241 7.05 4.71 3.10
N VAL A 242 6.87 4.74 4.42
CA VAL A 242 5.91 3.88 5.13
C VAL A 242 4.47 4.25 4.75
N ALA A 243 4.17 5.54 4.60
CA ALA A 243 2.83 6.02 4.26
C ALA A 243 2.39 5.64 2.84
N GLU A 244 3.31 5.48 1.90
CA GLU A 244 3.04 4.89 0.58
C GLU A 244 2.46 3.45 0.66
N ILE A 245 2.66 2.76 1.79
CA ILE A 245 2.07 1.44 2.09
C ILE A 245 0.78 1.61 2.90
N ASP A 246 0.84 2.36 4.01
CA ASP A 246 -0.32 2.65 4.87
C ASP A 246 -0.16 4.01 5.59
N PRO A 247 -0.94 5.04 5.22
CA PRO A 247 -0.85 6.38 5.83
C PRO A 247 -1.23 6.39 7.32
N ALA A 248 -2.12 5.51 7.77
CA ALA A 248 -2.58 5.46 9.15
C ALA A 248 -1.53 4.83 10.06
N TYR A 249 -0.89 3.74 9.63
CA TYR A 249 0.26 3.15 10.35
C TYR A 249 1.44 4.11 10.37
N ALA A 250 1.74 4.79 9.25
CA ALA A 250 2.77 5.82 9.23
C ALA A 250 2.49 6.93 10.26
N MET A 251 1.26 7.43 10.34
CA MET A 251 0.90 8.45 11.34
C MET A 251 0.83 7.89 12.77
N HIS A 252 0.46 6.63 12.97
CA HIS A 252 0.44 5.99 14.29
C HIS A 252 1.85 5.92 14.90
N TYR A 253 2.80 5.33 14.16
CA TYR A 253 4.17 5.07 14.61
C TYR A 253 5.14 6.24 14.40
N ALA A 254 4.77 7.30 13.67
CA ALA A 254 5.55 8.53 13.57
C ALA A 254 5.84 9.13 14.95
N ASP A 255 7.03 9.72 15.10
CA ASP A 255 7.43 10.30 16.37
C ASP A 255 6.54 11.46 16.83
N ASN A 256 6.14 11.40 18.10
CA ASN A 256 5.16 12.30 18.69
C ASN A 256 5.75 13.68 19.06
N GLU A 257 7.06 13.80 19.23
CA GLU A 257 7.74 15.06 19.56
C GLU A 257 8.10 15.85 18.31
N THR A 258 8.44 15.16 17.21
CA THR A 258 8.86 15.78 15.95
C THR A 258 7.83 15.67 14.83
N LEU A 259 7.69 14.49 14.21
CA LEU A 259 6.96 14.35 12.95
C LEU A 259 5.45 14.63 13.08
N LYS A 260 4.80 14.25 14.18
CA LYS A 260 3.37 14.56 14.37
C LYS A 260 3.08 16.06 14.50
N HIS A 261 4.09 16.91 14.70
CA HIS A 261 3.98 18.37 14.73
C HIS A 261 4.39 19.07 13.41
N ASP A 262 4.96 18.34 12.44
CA ASP A 262 5.40 18.89 11.15
C ASP A 262 4.20 19.06 10.18
N GLU A 263 3.83 20.28 9.82
CA GLU A 263 2.65 20.52 8.94
C GLU A 263 2.85 19.92 7.53
N ASP A 264 4.06 19.89 6.97
CA ASP A 264 4.32 19.29 5.65
C ASP A 264 4.32 17.76 5.69
N PHE A 265 4.75 17.14 6.80
CA PHE A 265 4.51 15.70 7.02
C PHE A 265 3.00 15.42 7.09
N ASN A 266 2.28 16.14 7.95
CA ASN A 266 0.84 15.96 8.14
C ASN A 266 0.03 16.21 6.85
N LEU A 267 0.39 17.20 6.04
CA LEU A 267 -0.22 17.49 4.73
C LEU A 267 -0.03 16.35 3.74
N ARG A 268 1.19 15.83 3.59
CA ARG A 268 1.47 14.72 2.66
C ARG A 268 0.79 13.43 3.10
N ILE A 269 0.75 13.14 4.40
CA ILE A 269 0.00 11.99 4.94
C ILE A 269 -1.51 12.14 4.64
N ALA A 270 -2.05 13.36 4.76
CA ALA A 270 -3.44 13.67 4.44
C ALA A 270 -3.74 13.67 2.93
N SER A 271 -2.73 13.79 2.06
CA SER A 271 -2.88 13.78 0.61
C SER A 271 -2.71 12.39 -0.03
N LEU A 272 -2.60 11.32 0.75
CA LEU A 272 -2.59 9.94 0.28
C LEU A 272 -3.97 9.26 0.31
N ASP A 273 -4.15 8.25 -0.53
CA ASP A 273 -5.35 7.40 -0.52
C ASP A 273 -5.22 6.29 0.54
N ASN A 274 -6.24 6.13 1.37
CA ASN A 274 -6.17 5.27 2.56
C ASN A 274 -6.69 3.84 2.30
N PRO A 275 -5.90 2.77 2.58
CA PRO A 275 -6.33 1.39 2.33
C PRO A 275 -7.54 0.99 3.18
N ARG A 276 -8.48 0.24 2.59
CA ARG A 276 -9.81 -0.03 3.18
C ARG A 276 -9.82 -0.74 4.55
N ASN A 277 -8.74 -1.45 4.88
CA ASN A 277 -8.62 -2.27 6.09
C ASN A 277 -7.78 -1.60 7.20
N SER A 278 -7.30 -0.38 6.95
CA SER A 278 -6.44 0.38 7.87
C SER A 278 -7.24 1.27 8.82
N GLY A 279 -6.52 1.92 9.75
CA GLY A 279 -7.06 3.06 10.49
C GLY A 279 -7.33 4.26 9.56
N ASN A 280 -7.60 5.44 10.10
CA ASN A 280 -7.68 6.67 9.31
C ASN A 280 -6.58 7.62 9.83
N PRO A 281 -5.70 8.17 8.97
CA PRO A 281 -4.52 8.91 9.42
C PRO A 281 -4.87 10.14 10.26
N LEU A 282 -6.01 10.79 10.01
CA LEU A 282 -6.44 11.93 10.84
C LEU A 282 -6.87 11.51 12.25
N VAL A 283 -7.19 10.23 12.51
CA VAL A 283 -7.44 9.74 13.88
C VAL A 283 -6.13 9.71 14.67
N GLU A 284 -5.08 9.15 14.05
CA GLU A 284 -3.75 8.96 14.62
C GLU A 284 -2.92 10.25 14.72
N MET A 285 -3.27 11.24 13.89
CA MET A 285 -2.71 12.59 13.87
C MET A 285 -3.16 13.38 15.11
N LEU A 286 -2.24 14.12 15.73
CA LEU A 286 -2.53 14.95 16.91
C LEU A 286 -3.64 15.97 16.61
N PRO A 287 -4.62 16.19 17.53
CA PRO A 287 -5.74 17.11 17.30
C PRO A 287 -5.34 18.53 16.87
N GLY A 288 -4.23 19.07 17.41
CA GLY A 288 -3.70 20.38 17.03
C GLY A 288 -2.98 20.44 15.67
N ALA A 289 -2.59 19.29 15.10
CA ALA A 289 -1.97 19.19 13.77
C ALA A 289 -3.01 19.06 12.63
N ARG A 290 -4.30 18.88 12.97
CA ARG A 290 -5.42 18.82 12.02
C ARG A 290 -5.80 20.24 11.56
N THR A 291 -4.85 20.95 10.95
CA THR A 291 -5.04 22.32 10.47
C THR A 291 -6.09 22.37 9.36
N SER A 292 -6.64 23.55 9.07
CA SER A 292 -7.65 23.72 8.03
C SER A 292 -7.14 23.27 6.65
N LYS A 293 -5.86 23.55 6.32
CA LYS A 293 -5.18 23.04 5.12
C LYS A 293 -5.17 21.50 5.07
N VAL A 294 -4.74 20.87 6.16
CA VAL A 294 -4.65 19.40 6.29
C VAL A 294 -6.03 18.75 6.10
N LEU A 295 -7.08 19.35 6.67
CA LEU A 295 -8.45 18.86 6.51
C LEU A 295 -9.03 19.13 5.12
N LEU A 296 -8.71 20.27 4.47
CA LEU A 296 -9.11 20.55 3.09
C LEU A 296 -8.54 19.50 2.12
N VAL A 297 -7.24 19.20 2.26
CA VAL A 297 -6.55 18.16 1.49
C VAL A 297 -7.18 16.78 1.76
N ALA A 298 -7.37 16.41 3.03
CA ALA A 298 -7.96 15.13 3.40
C ALA A 298 -9.43 14.96 2.95
N VAL A 299 -10.20 16.05 2.88
CA VAL A 299 -11.60 16.05 2.39
C VAL A 299 -11.66 15.94 0.87
N LYS A 300 -10.71 16.55 0.14
CA LYS A 300 -10.55 16.33 -1.31
C LYS A 300 -10.20 14.87 -1.67
N ARG A 301 -9.63 14.10 -0.72
CA ARG A 301 -9.40 12.64 -0.83
C ARG A 301 -10.61 11.81 -0.42
N ASP A 302 -11.13 12.05 0.78
CA ASP A 302 -12.26 11.33 1.34
C ASP A 302 -13.15 12.29 2.13
N TYR A 303 -14.31 12.62 1.57
CA TYR A 303 -15.29 13.53 2.16
C TYR A 303 -15.72 13.13 3.58
N ARG A 304 -15.56 11.86 3.97
CA ARG A 304 -15.87 11.37 5.33
C ARG A 304 -14.95 11.99 6.39
N ASN A 305 -13.80 12.54 5.99
CA ASN A 305 -12.90 13.32 6.85
C ASN A 305 -13.51 14.64 7.34
N ILE A 306 -14.64 15.09 6.78
CA ILE A 306 -15.39 16.26 7.29
C ILE A 306 -15.78 16.13 8.77
N ARG A 307 -15.81 14.91 9.32
CA ARG A 307 -16.06 14.64 10.75
C ARG A 307 -15.06 15.28 11.73
N PHE A 308 -13.92 15.78 11.24
CA PHE A 308 -12.88 16.43 12.05
C PHE A 308 -12.91 17.96 11.99
N ILE A 309 -13.78 18.55 11.16
CA ILE A 309 -13.87 19.99 10.98
C ILE A 309 -14.39 20.70 12.24
N GLN A 310 -13.98 21.95 12.46
CA GLN A 310 -14.43 22.80 13.57
C GLN A 310 -14.80 24.19 13.05
N PRO A 311 -15.92 24.81 13.50
CA PRO A 311 -16.36 26.14 13.04
C PRO A 311 -15.38 27.31 13.23
N ALA A 312 -14.30 27.12 13.99
CA ALA A 312 -13.26 28.13 14.20
C ALA A 312 -12.08 28.03 13.19
N MET A 313 -12.16 27.12 12.22
CA MET A 313 -11.12 26.93 11.19
C MET A 313 -11.26 27.98 10.07
N ALA A 314 -10.13 28.53 9.59
CA ALA A 314 -10.13 29.59 8.58
C ALA A 314 -10.85 29.17 7.27
N ASP A 315 -10.61 27.95 6.81
CA ASP A 315 -11.11 27.44 5.53
C ASP A 315 -12.44 26.65 5.67
N TYR A 316 -13.17 26.83 6.78
CA TYR A 316 -14.33 26.01 7.18
C TYR A 316 -15.37 25.84 6.07
N ASP A 317 -15.77 26.94 5.43
CA ASP A 317 -16.79 26.92 4.37
C ASP A 317 -16.30 26.30 3.06
N GLU A 318 -14.99 26.39 2.73
CA GLU A 318 -14.45 25.67 1.56
C GLU A 318 -14.47 24.16 1.83
N ILE A 319 -13.99 23.72 3.00
CA ILE A 319 -13.94 22.31 3.38
C ILE A 319 -15.36 21.71 3.37
N LEU A 320 -16.36 22.43 3.90
CA LEU A 320 -17.78 22.04 3.79
C LEU A 320 -18.25 21.95 2.34
N THR A 321 -17.90 22.93 1.50
CA THR A 321 -18.33 22.97 0.08
C THR A 321 -17.76 21.79 -0.70
N ARG A 322 -16.45 21.54 -0.62
CA ARG A 322 -15.80 20.39 -1.28
C ARG A 322 -16.33 19.04 -0.77
N ALA A 323 -16.66 18.93 0.52
CA ALA A 323 -17.31 17.74 1.07
C ALA A 323 -18.72 17.52 0.49
N LYS A 324 -19.54 18.58 0.38
CA LYS A 324 -20.88 18.54 -0.23
C LYS A 324 -20.81 18.11 -1.70
N GLU A 325 -19.94 18.74 -2.49
CA GLU A 325 -19.70 18.40 -3.91
C GLU A 325 -19.39 16.89 -4.08
N SER A 326 -18.43 16.40 -3.29
CA SER A 326 -17.98 15.01 -3.31
C SER A 326 -19.08 14.01 -2.92
N VAL A 327 -19.94 14.37 -1.96
CA VAL A 327 -21.10 13.57 -1.56
C VAL A 327 -22.16 13.53 -2.65
N LEU A 328 -22.47 14.66 -3.30
CA LEU A 328 -23.47 14.70 -4.39
C LEU A 328 -23.02 13.87 -5.59
N GLU A 329 -21.74 13.93 -5.96
CA GLU A 329 -21.17 13.03 -6.97
C GLU A 329 -21.26 11.55 -6.53
N LYS A 330 -20.95 11.24 -5.27
CA LYS A 330 -21.02 9.87 -4.77
C LYS A 330 -22.44 9.31 -4.76
N VAL A 331 -23.43 10.14 -4.40
CA VAL A 331 -24.87 9.83 -4.47
C VAL A 331 -25.32 9.59 -5.92
N LYS A 332 -25.01 10.53 -6.83
CA LYS A 332 -25.33 10.45 -8.26
C LYS A 332 -24.78 9.16 -8.91
N ASN A 333 -23.62 8.70 -8.47
CA ASN A 333 -22.97 7.47 -8.94
C ASN A 333 -23.54 6.17 -8.32
N LEU A 334 -24.33 6.25 -7.24
CA LEU A 334 -24.88 5.08 -6.54
C LEU A 334 -26.40 4.87 -6.74
N LYS A 335 -27.16 5.93 -7.04
CA LYS A 335 -28.63 5.89 -7.22
C LYS A 335 -29.37 5.32 -5.99
N GLU A 336 -30.60 4.83 -6.19
CA GLU A 336 -31.52 4.27 -5.20
C GLU A 336 -30.98 3.05 -4.40
N ALA A 337 -29.82 2.49 -4.77
CA ALA A 337 -29.36 1.19 -4.27
C ALA A 337 -28.73 1.19 -2.86
N VAL A 338 -28.63 2.35 -2.19
CA VAL A 338 -27.89 2.50 -0.92
C VAL A 338 -28.58 3.51 0.00
N ASP A 339 -28.57 3.25 1.32
CA ASP A 339 -29.05 4.19 2.33
C ASP A 339 -28.24 5.51 2.33
N ILE A 340 -28.94 6.61 2.04
CA ILE A 340 -28.46 7.99 2.07
C ILE A 340 -27.79 8.32 3.40
N MET A 341 -28.39 7.89 4.51
CA MET A 341 -27.95 8.23 5.86
C MET A 341 -26.67 7.48 6.27
N ALA A 342 -26.29 6.44 5.52
CA ALA A 342 -25.00 5.77 5.62
C ALA A 342 -23.92 6.39 4.72
N ILE A 343 -24.29 7.04 3.61
CA ILE A 343 -23.37 7.76 2.71
C ILE A 343 -23.03 9.14 3.27
N VAL A 344 -24.03 9.94 3.61
CA VAL A 344 -23.85 11.36 3.99
C VAL A 344 -23.27 11.46 5.40
N PRO A 345 -22.12 12.13 5.63
CA PRO A 345 -21.59 12.31 6.97
C PRO A 345 -22.53 13.12 7.88
N LYS A 346 -22.62 12.74 9.16
CA LYS A 346 -23.54 13.37 10.15
C LYS A 346 -23.43 14.89 10.27
N VAL A 347 -22.25 15.47 9.99
CA VAL A 347 -22.05 16.94 9.94
C VAL A 347 -22.88 17.59 8.84
N LEU A 348 -22.96 16.96 7.66
CA LEU A 348 -23.74 17.44 6.51
C LEU A 348 -25.23 17.11 6.64
N GLN A 349 -25.60 16.04 7.37
CA GLN A 349 -27.01 15.71 7.66
C GLN A 349 -27.74 16.81 8.47
N GLN A 350 -27.01 17.71 9.13
CA GLN A 350 -27.58 18.84 9.87
C GLN A 350 -28.01 20.00 8.94
N ASP A 351 -27.45 20.07 7.73
CA ASP A 351 -27.81 21.07 6.73
C ASP A 351 -29.07 20.63 5.97
N LYS A 352 -30.20 21.26 6.30
CA LYS A 352 -31.49 21.00 5.67
C LYS A 352 -31.53 21.32 4.18
N GLN A 353 -30.80 22.34 3.72
CA GLN A 353 -30.78 22.70 2.30
C GLN A 353 -29.98 21.68 1.51
N PHE A 354 -28.86 21.22 2.06
CA PHE A 354 -28.07 20.14 1.47
C PHE A 354 -28.83 18.82 1.41
N MET A 355 -29.51 18.42 2.49
CA MET A 355 -30.30 17.18 2.51
C MET A 355 -31.50 17.21 1.55
N LEU A 356 -32.11 18.38 1.29
CA LEU A 356 -33.11 18.52 0.23
C LEU A 356 -32.50 18.25 -1.15
N GLN A 357 -31.35 18.85 -1.47
CA GLN A 357 -30.64 18.61 -2.74
C GLN A 357 -30.24 17.14 -2.93
N VAL A 358 -29.80 16.46 -1.86
CA VAL A 358 -29.50 15.01 -1.89
C VAL A 358 -30.75 14.20 -2.22
N ASN A 359 -31.89 14.48 -1.59
CA ASN A 359 -33.14 13.77 -1.83
C ASN A 359 -33.69 14.02 -3.25
N GLU A 360 -33.62 15.25 -3.75
CA GLU A 360 -34.03 15.60 -5.13
C GLU A 360 -33.23 14.88 -6.22
N MET A 361 -32.02 14.39 -5.92
CA MET A 361 -31.22 13.58 -6.86
C MET A 361 -31.57 12.08 -6.84
N ILE A 362 -32.35 11.62 -5.86
CA ILE A 362 -32.69 10.21 -5.65
C ILE A 362 -34.18 9.94 -5.84
N GLU A 363 -35.08 10.86 -5.48
CA GLU A 363 -36.50 10.70 -5.79
C GLU A 363 -36.71 10.61 -7.31
N PRO A 364 -37.34 9.53 -7.82
CA PRO A 364 -37.64 9.43 -9.24
C PRO A 364 -38.59 10.56 -9.63
N LYS A 365 -38.20 11.34 -10.67
CA LYS A 365 -39.01 12.42 -11.20
C LYS A 365 -40.40 11.88 -11.56
N LYS A 366 -41.41 12.27 -10.79
CA LYS A 366 -42.81 11.96 -11.10
C LYS A 366 -43.16 12.63 -12.41
N GLU A 367 -43.28 11.80 -13.46
CA GLU A 367 -43.79 12.22 -14.76
C GLU A 367 -45.20 12.82 -14.59
N ARG A 368 -45.52 13.81 -15.41
CA ARG A 368 -46.77 14.59 -15.38
C ARG A 368 -47.46 14.53 -16.72
#